data_AF-A0A2H4XG71-F1
#
_entry.id   AF-A0A2H4XG71-F1
#
_cell.length_a   1.000
_cell.length_b   1.000
_cell.length_c   1.000
_cell.angle_alpha   90.00
_cell.angle_beta   90.00
_cell.angle_gamma   90.00
#
_symmetry.space_group_name_H-M   'P 1'
#
loop_
_entity.id
_entity.type
_entity.pdbx_description
1 polymer ?
#
loop_
_entity_poly.entity_id
_entity_poly.type
_entity_poly.pdbx_seq_one_letter_code
_entity_poly.pdbx_strand_id
1 'polypeptide(L)'
;WGLPRTIEELRLDDNRISTIAEISLQDLTNLKRLVLDGNLLTNSGLGERVFMNLVNLTELSLVRNSLQSPPANLPGTNLRKLYLQENHMNYVPPNAFADLTQLYRLDMSSNNLTSLPQGIFDDLDNLTQLFLRNNPWYCGCKMKWVRDWLQSLPSKVNVRGLMCQAPEPVRGMTIKDLNKELFDCKDRFDNNIIQITTTTMLNTLVGQRPVSVTKQPEIRPPDLNKIYRTTPIPVRKIITINVKAVTIETIHISWKIALPMKSLRLSWQLGHSPVFGSITETIVTGDRTEYLLTALEPESPYRICMVPMETGNFFLLDETPVCIETETAPLKMYNPTTTLNRE
;
A
#
# COMPACT_ATOMS: atom_id res chain seq x y z
N TRP A 1 -6.05 -35.41 -22.44
CA TRP A 1 -4.74 -35.23 -21.78
C TRP A 1 -4.04 -34.10 -22.49
N GLY A 2 -4.06 -32.92 -21.86
CA GLY A 2 -5.07 -31.94 -22.25
C GLY A 2 -4.60 -30.64 -22.91
N LEU A 3 -3.31 -30.35 -22.92
CA LEU A 3 -2.78 -29.11 -23.51
C LEU A 3 -1.65 -29.42 -24.49
N PRO A 4 -1.64 -28.84 -25.70
CA PRO A 4 -0.55 -29.05 -26.66
C PRO A 4 0.79 -28.51 -26.13
N ARG A 5 1.85 -29.31 -26.28
CA ARG A 5 3.22 -28.95 -25.86
C ARG A 5 3.80 -27.75 -26.61
N THR A 6 3.16 -27.34 -27.70
CA THR A 6 3.55 -26.20 -28.54
C THR A 6 2.98 -24.86 -28.04
N ILE A 7 2.20 -24.86 -26.95
CA ILE A 7 1.64 -23.62 -26.42
C ILE A 7 2.75 -22.69 -25.93
N GLU A 8 2.70 -21.44 -26.39
CA GLU A 8 3.57 -20.36 -25.92
C GLU A 8 2.85 -19.37 -25.00
N GLU A 9 1.53 -19.24 -25.10
CA GLU A 9 0.72 -18.37 -24.26
C GLU A 9 -0.53 -19.12 -23.78
N LEU A 10 -0.72 -19.17 -22.47
CA LEU A 10 -1.87 -19.78 -21.83
C LEU A 10 -2.55 -18.74 -20.94
N ARG A 11 -3.78 -18.39 -21.31
CA ARG A 11 -4.63 -17.44 -20.60
C ARG A 11 -5.82 -18.16 -20.00
N LEU A 12 -5.88 -18.12 -18.68
CA LEU A 12 -6.91 -18.74 -17.85
C LEU A 12 -7.47 -17.73 -16.84
N ASP A 13 -7.38 -16.44 -17.17
CA ASP A 13 -7.89 -15.33 -16.36
C ASP A 13 -9.42 -15.39 -16.15
N ASP A 14 -9.86 -14.86 -15.01
CA ASP A 14 -11.27 -14.69 -14.61
C ASP A 14 -12.09 -15.99 -14.65
N ASN A 15 -11.51 -17.06 -14.09
CA ASN A 15 -12.13 -18.37 -13.93
C ASN A 15 -12.37 -18.71 -12.45
N ARG A 16 -12.73 -19.97 -12.18
CA ARG A 16 -12.94 -20.50 -10.82
C ARG A 16 -11.88 -21.53 -10.44
N ILE A 17 -10.66 -21.38 -10.96
CA ILE A 17 -9.58 -22.34 -10.71
C ILE A 17 -9.14 -22.18 -9.26
N SER A 18 -9.34 -23.23 -8.47
CA SER A 18 -8.87 -23.31 -7.08
C SER A 18 -7.65 -24.20 -6.93
N THR A 19 -7.40 -25.09 -7.90
CA THR A 19 -6.30 -26.06 -7.84
C THR A 19 -5.61 -26.21 -9.19
N ILE A 20 -4.28 -26.32 -9.19
CA ILE A 20 -3.46 -26.66 -10.34
C ILE A 20 -2.51 -27.79 -9.92
N ALA A 21 -2.79 -29.00 -10.38
CA ALA A 21 -1.93 -30.15 -10.16
C ALA A 21 -0.65 -30.04 -11.00
N GLU A 22 0.48 -30.53 -10.48
CA GLU A 22 1.80 -30.46 -11.15
C GLU A 22 1.76 -31.01 -12.58
N ILE A 23 1.10 -32.16 -12.77
CA ILE A 23 0.96 -32.84 -14.07
C ILE A 23 0.25 -31.97 -15.13
N SER A 24 -0.51 -30.94 -14.73
CA SER A 24 -1.29 -30.12 -15.66
C SER A 24 -0.41 -29.19 -16.50
N LEU A 25 0.73 -28.74 -15.95
CA LEU A 25 1.65 -27.81 -16.61
C LEU A 25 3.04 -28.42 -16.87
N GLN A 26 3.30 -29.63 -16.35
CA GLN A 26 4.63 -30.27 -16.35
C GLN A 26 5.32 -30.31 -17.71
N ASP A 27 4.56 -30.56 -18.79
CA ASP A 27 5.06 -30.74 -20.15
C ASP A 27 5.11 -29.45 -20.99
N LEU A 28 4.66 -28.31 -20.44
CA LEU A 28 4.52 -27.04 -21.17
C LEU A 28 5.83 -26.25 -21.23
N THR A 29 6.91 -26.89 -21.70
CA THR A 29 8.25 -26.31 -21.72
C THR A 29 8.41 -25.14 -22.70
N ASN A 30 7.53 -25.01 -23.69
CA ASN A 30 7.50 -23.89 -24.64
C ASN A 30 6.71 -22.68 -24.15
N LEU A 31 6.03 -22.79 -23.00
CA LEU A 31 5.18 -21.73 -22.48
C LEU A 31 6.02 -20.51 -22.11
N LYS A 32 5.71 -19.37 -22.71
CA LYS A 32 6.36 -18.06 -22.48
C LYS A 32 5.53 -17.16 -21.59
N ARG A 33 4.20 -17.29 -21.63
CA ARG A 33 3.28 -16.44 -20.86
C ARG A 33 2.15 -17.26 -20.25
N LEU A 34 1.99 -17.13 -18.94
CA LEU A 34 0.93 -17.77 -18.16
C LEU A 34 0.15 -16.72 -17.38
N VAL A 35 -1.14 -16.58 -17.69
CA VAL A 35 -2.05 -15.65 -17.02
C VAL A 35 -3.11 -16.44 -16.27
N LEU A 36 -3.13 -16.31 -14.95
CA LEU A 36 -4.01 -16.99 -14.01
C LEU A 36 -4.77 -16.00 -13.13
N ASP A 37 -4.94 -14.76 -13.61
CA ASP A 37 -5.53 -13.68 -12.84
C ASP A 37 -7.01 -13.94 -12.51
N GLY A 38 -7.53 -13.36 -11.43
CA GLY A 38 -8.97 -13.43 -11.12
C GLY A 38 -9.48 -14.86 -10.87
N ASN A 39 -8.68 -15.67 -10.19
CA ASN A 39 -9.03 -17.06 -9.85
C ASN A 39 -9.15 -17.25 -8.33
N LEU A 40 -9.34 -18.49 -7.88
CA LEU A 40 -9.50 -18.87 -6.48
C LEU A 40 -8.27 -19.60 -5.94
N LEU A 41 -7.08 -19.31 -6.49
CA LEU A 41 -5.86 -20.03 -6.16
C LEU A 41 -5.37 -19.68 -4.76
N THR A 42 -4.99 -20.72 -4.02
CA THR A 42 -4.30 -20.65 -2.73
C THR A 42 -2.96 -21.37 -2.84
N ASN A 43 -2.04 -21.16 -1.88
CA ASN A 43 -0.78 -21.90 -1.86
C ASN A 43 -0.97 -23.42 -1.79
N SER A 44 -2.01 -23.92 -1.11
CA SER A 44 -2.35 -25.34 -1.05
C SER A 44 -3.01 -25.88 -2.32
N GLY A 45 -3.59 -25.00 -3.14
CA GLY A 45 -4.15 -25.35 -4.44
C GLY A 45 -3.09 -25.52 -5.53
N LEU A 46 -1.89 -25.00 -5.32
CA LEU A 46 -0.76 -25.11 -6.24
C LEU A 46 0.09 -26.33 -5.88
N GLY A 47 0.36 -27.19 -6.87
CA GLY A 47 1.39 -28.21 -6.74
C GLY A 47 2.76 -27.58 -6.43
N GLU A 48 3.58 -28.25 -5.62
CA GLU A 48 4.84 -27.72 -5.11
C GLU A 48 5.82 -27.33 -6.23
N ARG A 49 5.84 -28.12 -7.32
CA ARG A 49 6.72 -27.89 -8.49
C ARG A 49 5.96 -27.52 -9.76
N VAL A 50 4.74 -26.99 -9.61
CA VAL A 50 3.82 -26.76 -10.74
C VAL A 50 4.39 -25.83 -11.82
N PHE A 51 5.27 -24.88 -11.46
CA PHE A 51 5.89 -23.95 -12.40
C PHE A 51 7.35 -24.30 -12.75
N MET A 52 7.97 -25.24 -12.05
CA MET A 52 9.42 -25.49 -12.09
C MET A 52 9.91 -25.86 -13.50
N ASN A 53 9.12 -26.63 -14.25
CA ASN A 53 9.48 -27.11 -15.59
C ASN A 53 9.16 -26.12 -16.72
N LEU A 54 8.57 -24.97 -16.41
CA LEU A 54 8.23 -23.95 -17.41
C LEU A 54 9.48 -23.11 -17.76
N VAL A 55 10.49 -23.78 -18.31
CA VAL A 55 11.85 -23.24 -18.52
C VAL A 55 11.90 -22.01 -19.44
N ASN A 56 10.94 -21.87 -20.37
CA ASN A 56 10.84 -20.74 -21.28
C ASN A 56 9.87 -19.65 -20.79
N LEU A 57 9.33 -19.78 -19.57
CA LEU A 57 8.35 -18.83 -19.04
C LEU A 57 9.02 -17.48 -18.81
N THR A 58 8.45 -16.44 -19.40
CA THR A 58 8.92 -15.06 -19.31
C THR A 58 8.00 -14.18 -18.47
N GLU A 59 6.70 -14.50 -18.44
CA GLU A 59 5.68 -13.74 -17.73
C GLU A 59 4.74 -14.69 -16.99
N LEU A 60 4.65 -14.51 -15.67
CA LEU A 60 3.69 -15.18 -14.81
C LEU A 60 2.82 -14.14 -14.11
N SER A 61 1.51 -14.27 -14.29
CA SER A 61 0.52 -13.41 -13.67
C SER A 61 -0.46 -14.22 -12.82
N LEU A 62 -0.56 -13.87 -11.53
CA LEU A 62 -1.41 -14.49 -10.51
C LEU A 62 -2.21 -13.41 -9.76
N VAL A 63 -2.55 -12.31 -10.43
CA VAL A 63 -3.23 -11.14 -9.85
C VAL A 63 -4.64 -11.51 -9.41
N ARG A 64 -5.19 -10.91 -8.35
CA ARG A 64 -6.55 -11.21 -7.86
C ARG A 64 -6.76 -12.71 -7.59
N ASN A 65 -5.97 -13.25 -6.68
CA ASN A 65 -6.10 -14.63 -6.17
C ASN A 65 -6.10 -14.61 -4.63
N SER A 66 -5.96 -15.76 -3.98
CA SER A 66 -5.96 -15.91 -2.52
C SER A 66 -4.65 -16.48 -1.98
N LEU A 67 -3.51 -16.10 -2.58
CA LEU A 67 -2.19 -16.52 -2.14
C LEU A 67 -1.80 -15.83 -0.83
N GLN A 68 -1.23 -16.58 0.11
CA GLN A 68 -0.71 -16.11 1.40
C GLN A 68 0.80 -15.90 1.40
N SER A 69 1.49 -16.46 0.40
CA SER A 69 2.90 -16.20 0.08
C SER A 69 3.14 -16.35 -1.41
N PRO A 70 4.27 -15.87 -1.95
CA PRO A 70 4.68 -16.21 -3.31
C PRO A 70 4.72 -17.73 -3.53
N PRO A 71 4.42 -18.22 -4.75
CA PRO A 71 4.57 -19.64 -5.07
C PRO A 71 6.01 -20.11 -4.91
N ALA A 72 6.19 -21.36 -4.47
CA ALA A 72 7.51 -21.98 -4.41
C ALA A 72 8.00 -22.40 -5.81
N ASN A 73 9.32 -22.57 -5.95
CA ASN A 73 9.95 -23.18 -7.12
C ASN A 73 9.58 -22.51 -8.46
N LEU A 74 9.60 -21.17 -8.48
CA LEU A 74 9.42 -20.39 -9.70
C LEU A 74 10.58 -20.66 -10.69
N PRO A 75 10.32 -20.69 -12.01
CA PRO A 75 11.35 -20.99 -13.01
C PRO A 75 12.29 -19.79 -13.23
N GLY A 76 13.50 -19.84 -12.67
CA GLY A 76 14.47 -18.73 -12.75
C GLY A 76 15.14 -18.52 -14.11
N THR A 77 15.08 -19.50 -15.03
CA THR A 77 15.86 -19.49 -16.28
C THR A 77 15.53 -18.31 -17.20
N ASN A 78 14.25 -17.98 -17.37
CA ASN A 78 13.79 -16.96 -18.33
C ASN A 78 12.73 -16.00 -17.77
N LEU A 79 12.34 -16.14 -16.50
CA LEU A 79 11.25 -15.35 -15.93
C LEU A 79 11.67 -13.88 -15.81
N ARG A 80 10.92 -13.00 -16.46
CA ARG A 80 11.22 -11.58 -16.59
C ARG A 80 10.24 -10.69 -15.83
N LYS A 81 8.97 -11.10 -15.77
CA LYS A 81 7.88 -10.38 -15.12
C LYS A 81 7.09 -11.31 -14.21
N LEU A 82 6.88 -10.86 -12.97
CA LEU A 82 6.09 -11.56 -11.97
C LEU A 82 5.06 -10.60 -11.36
N TYR A 83 3.79 -10.97 -11.48
CA TYR A 83 2.65 -10.18 -11.02
C TYR A 83 1.87 -10.96 -9.94
N LEU A 84 1.85 -10.43 -8.72
CA LEU A 84 1.26 -11.04 -7.52
C LEU A 84 0.32 -10.07 -6.79
N GLN A 85 -0.19 -9.05 -7.49
CA GLN A 85 -1.03 -8.02 -6.89
C GLN A 85 -2.37 -8.57 -6.41
N GLU A 86 -3.00 -7.87 -5.47
CA GLU A 86 -4.37 -8.17 -5.00
C GLU A 86 -4.51 -9.63 -4.54
N ASN A 87 -3.56 -10.07 -3.72
CA ASN A 87 -3.59 -11.36 -3.03
C ASN A 87 -3.68 -11.11 -1.51
N HIS A 88 -3.52 -12.16 -0.70
CA HIS A 88 -3.55 -12.08 0.76
C HIS A 88 -2.18 -12.39 1.38
N MET A 89 -1.09 -12.02 0.68
CA MET A 89 0.25 -12.39 1.12
C MET A 89 0.59 -11.70 2.43
N ASN A 90 0.93 -12.46 3.45
CA ASN A 90 1.28 -11.95 4.78
C ASN A 90 2.74 -12.23 5.16
N TYR A 91 3.43 -13.08 4.38
CA TYR A 91 4.84 -13.37 4.53
C TYR A 91 5.48 -13.70 3.18
N VAL A 92 6.79 -13.50 3.09
CA VAL A 92 7.63 -13.93 1.96
C VAL A 92 8.68 -14.91 2.49
N PRO A 93 8.79 -16.13 1.97
CA PRO A 93 9.88 -17.05 2.30
C PRO A 93 11.24 -16.47 1.88
N PRO A 94 12.34 -16.69 2.64
CA PRO A 94 13.67 -16.15 2.31
C PRO A 94 14.16 -16.49 0.90
N ASN A 95 13.79 -17.67 0.38
CA ASN A 95 14.23 -18.16 -0.93
C ASN A 95 13.14 -18.04 -2.00
N ALA A 96 12.08 -17.24 -1.76
CA ALA A 96 10.94 -17.15 -2.68
C ALA A 96 11.33 -16.62 -4.08
N PHE A 97 12.38 -15.80 -4.15
CA PHE A 97 12.88 -15.21 -5.38
C PHE A 97 14.34 -15.58 -5.68
N ALA A 98 14.83 -16.64 -5.05
CA ALA A 98 16.17 -17.15 -5.32
C ALA A 98 16.31 -17.53 -6.80
N ASP A 99 17.50 -17.32 -7.36
CA ASP A 99 17.87 -17.64 -8.75
C ASP A 99 17.02 -16.95 -9.86
N LEU A 100 16.15 -15.99 -9.53
CA LEU A 100 15.35 -15.24 -10.52
C LEU A 100 16.16 -14.11 -11.19
N THR A 101 17.37 -14.44 -11.66
CA THR A 101 18.36 -13.48 -12.20
C THR A 101 17.91 -12.69 -13.43
N GLN A 102 16.93 -13.21 -14.18
CA GLN A 102 16.35 -12.53 -15.36
C GLN A 102 15.17 -11.60 -15.04
N LEU A 103 14.71 -11.60 -13.79
CA LEU A 103 13.52 -10.87 -13.38
C LEU A 103 13.81 -9.36 -13.34
N TYR A 104 13.14 -8.60 -14.21
CA TYR A 104 13.28 -7.15 -14.24
C TYR A 104 12.09 -6.41 -13.62
N ARG A 105 10.93 -7.08 -13.51
CA ARG A 105 9.71 -6.52 -12.94
C ARG A 105 9.06 -7.47 -11.94
N LEU A 106 8.88 -6.99 -10.72
CA LEU A 106 8.15 -7.66 -9.64
C LEU A 106 7.08 -6.70 -9.08
N ASP A 107 5.85 -7.17 -9.01
CA ASP A 107 4.75 -6.43 -8.39
C ASP A 107 4.03 -7.27 -7.34
N MET A 108 4.12 -6.85 -6.08
CA MET A 108 3.44 -7.45 -4.92
C MET A 108 2.51 -6.43 -4.24
N SER A 109 2.04 -5.43 -5.00
CA SER A 109 1.14 -4.38 -4.47
C SER A 109 -0.20 -4.95 -4.00
N SER A 110 -0.88 -4.26 -3.08
CA SER A 110 -2.20 -4.66 -2.57
C SER A 110 -2.17 -6.07 -1.97
N ASN A 111 -1.27 -6.27 -1.01
CA ASN A 111 -1.14 -7.49 -0.22
C ASN A 111 -1.13 -7.12 1.28
N ASN A 112 -0.90 -8.10 2.15
CA ASN A 112 -0.93 -7.93 3.61
C ASN A 112 0.47 -8.05 4.25
N LEU A 113 1.51 -7.68 3.50
CA LEU A 113 2.91 -7.79 3.94
C LEU A 113 3.24 -6.69 4.96
N THR A 114 3.81 -7.10 6.08
CA THR A 114 4.26 -6.18 7.14
C THR A 114 5.77 -6.03 7.16
N SER A 115 6.52 -7.03 6.70
CA SER A 115 7.98 -7.00 6.63
C SER A 115 8.49 -7.88 5.50
N LEU A 116 9.77 -7.67 5.12
CA LEU A 116 10.47 -8.48 4.13
C LEU A 116 11.69 -9.14 4.78
N PRO A 117 11.97 -10.42 4.49
CA PRO A 117 13.17 -11.07 4.99
C PRO A 117 14.41 -10.43 4.35
N GLN A 118 15.48 -10.35 5.13
CA GLN A 118 16.74 -9.80 4.65
C GLN A 118 17.29 -10.63 3.50
N GLY A 119 17.79 -9.95 2.46
CA GLY A 119 18.41 -10.59 1.30
C GLY A 119 17.43 -11.14 0.26
N ILE A 120 16.12 -10.92 0.43
CA ILE A 120 15.08 -11.46 -0.47
C ILE A 120 15.18 -10.99 -1.92
N PHE A 121 15.99 -9.96 -2.19
CA PHE A 121 16.20 -9.40 -3.52
C PHE A 121 17.64 -9.57 -4.02
N ASP A 122 18.50 -10.31 -3.31
CA ASP A 122 19.94 -10.37 -3.61
C ASP A 122 20.22 -11.04 -4.96
N ASP A 123 19.44 -12.04 -5.36
CA ASP A 123 19.58 -12.76 -6.64
C ASP A 123 18.84 -12.08 -7.82
N LEU A 124 18.25 -10.90 -7.60
CA LEU A 124 17.46 -10.18 -8.61
C LEU A 124 18.33 -9.20 -9.42
N ASP A 125 19.39 -9.71 -10.05
CA ASP A 125 20.42 -8.93 -10.74
C ASP A 125 19.88 -7.92 -11.78
N ASN A 126 18.81 -8.29 -12.49
CA ASN A 126 18.21 -7.48 -13.56
C ASN A 126 17.01 -6.64 -13.11
N LEU A 127 16.73 -6.57 -11.80
CA LEU A 127 15.57 -5.86 -11.29
C LEU A 127 15.62 -4.37 -11.63
N THR A 128 14.57 -3.87 -12.28
CA THR A 128 14.42 -2.44 -12.60
C THR A 128 13.12 -1.86 -12.09
N GLN A 129 12.13 -2.69 -11.79
CA GLN A 129 10.80 -2.27 -11.38
C GLN A 129 10.31 -3.14 -10.22
N LEU A 130 10.17 -2.54 -9.05
CA LEU A 130 9.64 -3.17 -7.86
C LEU A 130 8.47 -2.36 -7.31
N PHE A 131 7.29 -2.98 -7.27
CA PHE A 131 6.07 -2.34 -6.79
C PHE A 131 5.53 -3.07 -5.56
N LEU A 132 5.38 -2.32 -4.47
CA LEU A 132 5.06 -2.79 -3.13
C LEU A 132 3.96 -1.94 -2.48
N ARG A 133 3.14 -1.24 -3.29
CA ARG A 133 2.12 -0.30 -2.81
C ARG A 133 1.05 -1.02 -2.03
N ASN A 134 0.32 -0.31 -1.17
CA ASN A 134 -0.83 -0.85 -0.44
C ASN A 134 -0.51 -2.14 0.33
N ASN A 135 0.60 -2.11 1.08
CA ASN A 135 0.96 -3.15 2.05
C ASN A 135 1.10 -2.49 3.44
N PRO A 136 0.70 -3.16 4.53
CA PRO A 136 0.77 -2.63 5.89
C PRO A 136 2.19 -2.69 6.48
N TRP A 137 3.16 -2.01 5.85
CA TRP A 137 4.57 -2.06 6.25
C TRP A 137 4.80 -1.63 7.70
N TYR A 138 5.39 -2.53 8.49
CA TYR A 138 5.84 -2.28 9.85
C TYR A 138 7.32 -1.92 9.84
N CYS A 139 7.62 -0.64 10.03
CA CYS A 139 8.95 -0.05 10.02
C CYS A 139 9.64 -0.17 11.38
N GLY A 140 9.76 -1.40 11.87
CA GLY A 140 10.60 -1.74 13.03
C GLY A 140 11.93 -2.37 12.61
N CYS A 141 12.65 -2.99 13.55
CA CYS A 141 14.01 -3.47 13.31
C CYS A 141 14.19 -4.35 12.06
N LYS A 142 13.22 -5.23 11.75
CA LYS A 142 13.25 -6.10 10.56
C LYS A 142 13.22 -5.35 9.23
N MET A 143 12.86 -4.07 9.22
CA MET A 143 12.79 -3.23 8.03
C MET A 143 14.03 -2.35 7.85
N LYS A 144 14.96 -2.34 8.83
CA LYS A 144 16.18 -1.52 8.79
C LYS A 144 17.01 -1.80 7.54
N TRP A 145 17.18 -3.08 7.19
CA TRP A 145 17.94 -3.48 6.01
C TRP A 145 17.31 -2.96 4.72
N VAL A 146 15.98 -2.85 4.64
CA VAL A 146 15.29 -2.34 3.45
C VAL A 146 15.61 -0.87 3.23
N ARG A 147 15.73 -0.06 4.30
CA ARG A 147 16.21 1.32 4.17
C ARG A 147 17.62 1.33 3.55
N ASP A 148 18.54 0.56 4.13
CA ASP A 148 19.94 0.54 3.68
C ASP A 148 20.05 0.06 2.23
N TRP A 149 19.29 -0.96 1.87
CA TRP A 149 19.15 -1.44 0.50
C TRP A 149 18.59 -0.36 -0.44
N LEU A 150 17.51 0.34 -0.08
CA LEU A 150 16.95 1.43 -0.89
C LEU A 150 17.92 2.58 -1.13
N GLN A 151 18.84 2.82 -0.20
CA GLN A 151 19.88 3.85 -0.33
C GLN A 151 21.07 3.39 -1.18
N SER A 152 21.36 2.09 -1.24
CA SER A 152 22.43 1.53 -2.07
C SER A 152 22.00 1.28 -3.52
N LEU A 153 20.70 1.30 -3.83
CA LEU A 153 20.19 1.05 -5.17
C LEU A 153 20.62 2.11 -6.20
N PRO A 154 20.95 1.70 -7.44
CA PRO A 154 21.24 2.63 -8.52
C PRO A 154 19.97 3.30 -9.04
N SER A 155 20.10 4.52 -9.60
CA SER A 155 18.98 5.36 -10.07
C SER A 155 18.07 4.72 -11.12
N LYS A 156 18.54 3.66 -11.80
CA LYS A 156 17.77 2.89 -12.80
C LYS A 156 16.66 2.04 -12.16
N VAL A 157 16.80 1.67 -10.89
CA VAL A 157 15.84 0.81 -10.19
C VAL A 157 14.71 1.65 -9.62
N ASN A 158 13.50 1.43 -10.15
CA ASN A 158 12.28 2.11 -9.72
C ASN A 158 11.56 1.27 -8.67
N VAL A 159 11.75 1.63 -7.40
CA VAL A 159 11.04 1.02 -6.26
C VAL A 159 9.93 1.96 -5.78
N ARG A 160 8.71 1.44 -5.61
CA ARG A 160 7.55 2.23 -5.13
C ARG A 160 6.74 1.46 -4.10
N GLY A 161 6.11 2.19 -3.18
CA GLY A 161 5.14 1.63 -2.22
C GLY A 161 5.70 1.21 -0.87
N LEU A 162 6.99 1.46 -0.61
CA LEU A 162 7.63 1.24 0.69
C LEU A 162 7.41 2.45 1.63
N MET A 163 6.16 2.63 2.05
CA MET A 163 5.71 3.63 3.02
C MET A 163 5.22 2.94 4.28
N CYS A 164 5.71 3.40 5.44
CA CYS A 164 5.38 2.82 6.73
C CYS A 164 3.89 3.00 7.06
N GLN A 165 3.25 1.94 7.51
CA GLN A 165 1.90 1.99 8.08
C GLN A 165 1.91 1.86 9.61
N ALA A 166 3.00 1.32 10.16
CA ALA A 166 3.26 1.20 11.58
C ALA A 166 4.78 1.21 11.85
N PRO A 167 5.23 1.49 13.08
CA PRO A 167 4.45 2.01 14.22
C PRO A 167 3.99 3.47 13.98
N GLU A 168 3.03 3.95 14.77
CA GLU A 168 2.42 5.28 14.62
C GLU A 168 3.41 6.46 14.47
N PRO A 169 4.58 6.51 15.17
CA PRO A 169 5.52 7.62 15.03
C PRO A 169 6.11 7.80 13.63
N VAL A 170 6.17 6.73 12.83
CA VAL A 170 6.73 6.75 11.47
C VAL A 170 5.67 6.45 10.41
N ARG A 171 4.39 6.39 10.80
CA ARG A 171 3.28 6.10 9.88
C ARG A 171 3.18 7.20 8.80
N GLY A 172 3.04 6.78 7.55
CA GLY A 172 3.00 7.64 6.37
C GLY A 172 4.38 8.06 5.85
N MET A 173 5.47 7.78 6.57
CA MET A 173 6.83 8.12 6.12
C MET A 173 7.36 7.08 5.12
N THR A 174 8.16 7.52 4.16
CA THR A 174 8.87 6.63 3.23
C THR A 174 10.05 5.96 3.94
N ILE A 175 10.22 4.64 3.77
CA ILE A 175 11.29 3.88 4.44
C ILE A 175 12.69 4.44 4.12
N LYS A 176 12.92 4.91 2.89
CA LYS A 176 14.20 5.48 2.43
C LYS A 176 14.65 6.71 3.23
N ASP A 177 13.69 7.50 3.70
CA ASP A 177 13.93 8.82 4.30
C ASP A 177 14.00 8.76 5.84
N LEU A 178 13.74 7.58 6.43
CA LEU A 178 13.81 7.39 7.88
C LEU A 178 15.25 7.36 8.39
N ASN A 179 15.49 8.05 9.51
CA ASN A 179 16.75 7.92 10.25
C ASN A 179 16.91 6.49 10.78
N LYS A 180 18.15 5.98 10.78
CA LYS A 180 18.50 4.64 11.26
C LYS A 180 18.14 4.37 12.72
N GLU A 181 18.11 5.42 13.52
CA GLU A 181 17.80 5.36 14.96
C GLU A 181 16.30 5.22 15.26
N LEU A 182 15.43 5.52 14.28
CA LEU A 182 13.98 5.36 14.42
C LEU A 182 13.52 3.90 14.31
N PHE A 183 14.41 3.01 13.88
CA PHE A 183 14.17 1.57 13.87
C PHE A 183 14.54 1.02 15.25
N ASP A 184 13.53 0.75 16.10
CA ASP A 184 13.72 0.21 17.46
C ASP A 184 14.32 -1.21 17.44
N CYS A 185 15.63 -1.28 17.28
CA CYS A 185 16.46 -2.48 17.38
C CYS A 185 17.10 -2.51 18.76
N LYS A 186 16.31 -2.73 19.82
CA LYS A 186 16.90 -3.07 21.11
C LYS A 186 17.56 -4.44 20.97
N ASP A 187 18.89 -4.45 21.01
CA ASP A 187 19.65 -5.68 21.13
C ASP A 187 19.22 -6.38 22.42
N ARG A 188 18.54 -7.51 22.30
CA ARG A 188 18.34 -8.42 23.44
C ARG A 188 19.68 -9.12 23.72
N PHE A 189 20.61 -8.37 24.28
CA PHE A 189 21.74 -8.88 25.06
C PHE A 189 21.80 -8.11 26.36
N ASP A 190 20.91 -8.45 27.28
CA ASP A 190 21.14 -8.19 28.70
C ASP A 190 20.92 -9.49 29.47
N ASN A 191 22.07 -10.09 29.81
CA ASN A 191 22.21 -11.01 30.92
C ASN A 191 21.76 -10.28 32.19
N ASN A 192 20.54 -10.51 32.64
CA ASN A 192 20.15 -10.23 34.01
C ASN A 192 19.62 -11.51 34.66
N ILE A 193 20.46 -12.00 35.56
CA ILE A 193 20.24 -13.08 36.52
C ILE A 193 18.87 -12.88 37.17
N ILE A 194 18.00 -13.87 37.03
CA ILE A 194 16.77 -13.96 37.80
C ILE A 194 17.18 -14.24 39.27
N GLN A 195 17.26 -13.19 40.08
CA GLN A 195 17.15 -13.38 41.54
C GLN A 195 15.68 -13.61 41.87
N ILE A 196 15.36 -14.87 42.16
CA ILE A 196 14.07 -15.28 42.71
C ILE A 196 14.10 -14.92 44.20
N THR A 197 13.43 -13.84 44.59
CA THR A 197 13.07 -13.62 45.99
C THR A 197 11.66 -14.15 46.24
N THR A 198 11.61 -15.30 46.90
CA THR A 198 10.42 -15.89 47.49
C THR A 198 9.95 -15.02 48.65
N THR A 199 8.68 -14.60 48.63
CA THR A 199 7.98 -14.19 49.85
C THR A 199 6.69 -15.00 49.99
N THR A 200 6.72 -15.79 51.06
CA THR A 200 5.74 -16.64 51.70
C THR A 200 4.28 -16.17 51.68
N MET A 201 3.40 -17.11 51.33
CA MET A 201 1.95 -17.07 51.54
C MET A 201 1.61 -17.28 53.02
N LEU A 202 0.64 -16.52 53.53
CA LEU A 202 -0.18 -16.93 54.68
C LEU A 202 -1.61 -17.19 54.17
N ASN A 203 -2.05 -18.44 54.33
CA ASN A 203 -3.42 -18.89 54.10
C ASN A 203 -4.25 -18.79 55.38
N THR A 204 -5.56 -18.56 55.22
CA THR A 204 -6.74 -19.14 55.92
C THR A 204 -7.89 -18.11 55.85
N LEU A 205 -9.18 -18.39 55.60
CA LEU A 205 -10.00 -19.59 55.41
C LEU A 205 -11.33 -19.17 54.71
N VAL A 206 -11.83 -20.04 53.83
CA VAL A 206 -13.25 -20.40 53.55
C VAL A 206 -14.22 -19.35 52.97
N GLY A 207 -14.77 -19.67 51.78
CA GLY A 207 -16.10 -19.20 51.38
C GLY A 207 -16.41 -19.25 49.88
N GLN A 208 -16.91 -20.40 49.40
CA GLN A 208 -17.82 -20.58 48.25
C GLN A 208 -17.30 -20.38 46.80
N ARG A 209 -17.48 -21.43 45.99
CA ARG A 209 -17.39 -21.42 44.51
C ARG A 209 -18.52 -20.61 43.88
N PRO A 210 -18.23 -19.77 42.88
CA PRO A 210 -19.16 -19.52 41.78
C PRO A 210 -18.70 -20.24 40.51
N VAL A 211 -19.66 -20.96 39.92
CA VAL A 211 -19.59 -21.62 38.61
C VAL A 211 -19.42 -20.55 37.51
N SER A 212 -18.47 -20.77 36.61
CA SER A 212 -18.29 -19.96 35.40
C SER A 212 -19.51 -20.11 34.48
N VAL A 213 -20.22 -19.01 34.24
CA VAL A 213 -21.24 -18.91 33.18
C VAL A 213 -20.65 -18.08 32.04
N THR A 214 -20.10 -18.75 31.04
CA THR A 214 -19.84 -18.17 29.71
C THR A 214 -21.17 -18.05 28.97
N LYS A 215 -21.70 -16.83 28.81
CA LYS A 215 -22.79 -16.56 27.86
C LYS A 215 -22.21 -16.27 26.48
N GLN A 216 -22.34 -17.24 25.59
CA GLN A 216 -22.17 -17.09 24.15
C GLN A 216 -23.38 -16.34 23.56
N PRO A 217 -23.23 -15.38 22.64
CA PRO A 217 -24.37 -14.79 21.92
C PRO A 217 -24.86 -15.75 20.83
N GLU A 218 -26.15 -16.08 20.85
CA GLU A 218 -26.84 -16.79 19.76
C GLU A 218 -26.93 -15.91 18.50
N ILE A 219 -26.37 -16.39 17.39
CA ILE A 219 -26.58 -15.83 16.06
C ILE A 219 -27.83 -16.50 15.47
N ARG A 220 -28.92 -15.75 15.28
CA ARG A 220 -30.08 -16.21 14.49
C ARG A 220 -29.81 -16.01 12.99
N PRO A 221 -30.21 -16.96 12.13
CA PRO A 221 -30.11 -16.77 10.68
C PRO A 221 -31.09 -15.69 10.18
N PRO A 222 -30.76 -14.96 9.10
CA PRO A 222 -31.63 -13.92 8.55
C PRO A 222 -32.86 -14.52 7.86
N ASP A 223 -34.02 -13.91 8.16
CA ASP A 223 -35.34 -14.26 7.63
C ASP A 223 -35.45 -13.89 6.14
N LEU A 224 -35.64 -14.89 5.27
CA LEU A 224 -35.57 -14.75 3.81
C LEU A 224 -36.80 -14.09 3.15
N ASN A 225 -37.75 -13.57 3.92
CA ASN A 225 -39.02 -13.03 3.39
C ASN A 225 -39.18 -11.50 3.44
N LYS A 226 -38.09 -10.73 3.61
CA LYS A 226 -38.13 -9.26 3.46
C LYS A 226 -37.47 -8.80 2.17
N ILE A 227 -38.32 -8.40 1.21
CA ILE A 227 -37.90 -7.66 0.02
C ILE A 227 -37.53 -6.24 0.46
N TYR A 228 -36.23 -5.97 0.61
CA TYR A 228 -35.74 -4.60 0.81
C TYR A 228 -35.69 -3.91 -0.56
N ARG A 229 -36.65 -3.01 -0.81
CA ARG A 229 -36.56 -2.05 -1.93
C ARG A 229 -35.49 -1.01 -1.60
N THR A 230 -34.41 -0.98 -2.37
CA THR A 230 -33.38 0.06 -2.31
C THR A 230 -33.86 1.30 -3.08
N THR A 231 -34.21 2.35 -2.35
CA THR A 231 -34.30 3.71 -2.91
C THR A 231 -32.90 4.31 -3.03
N PRO A 232 -32.55 5.04 -4.12
CA PRO A 232 -31.25 5.67 -4.27
C PRO A 232 -31.11 6.83 -3.26
N ILE A 233 -30.08 6.79 -2.42
CA ILE A 233 -29.74 7.86 -1.47
C ILE A 233 -28.94 8.94 -2.25
N PRO A 234 -29.21 10.24 -2.06
CA PRO A 234 -28.49 11.29 -2.79
C PRO A 234 -27.05 11.43 -2.30
N VAL A 235 -26.08 11.45 -3.24
CA VAL A 235 -24.65 11.64 -2.99
C VAL A 235 -24.40 13.04 -2.42
N ARG A 236 -24.07 13.14 -1.13
CA ARG A 236 -23.63 14.41 -0.51
C ARG A 236 -22.14 14.61 -0.78
N LYS A 237 -21.75 15.76 -1.33
CA LYS A 237 -20.34 16.18 -1.47
C LYS A 237 -19.67 16.21 -0.10
N ILE A 238 -18.60 15.43 0.08
CA ILE A 238 -17.96 15.19 1.39
C ILE A 238 -17.02 16.34 1.78
N ILE A 239 -16.43 17.02 0.79
CA ILE A 239 -15.45 18.10 0.95
C ILE A 239 -15.92 19.29 0.10
N THR A 240 -15.85 20.50 0.67
CA THR A 240 -16.01 21.76 -0.06
C THR A 240 -14.73 22.58 0.10
N ILE A 241 -14.07 22.91 -1.00
CA ILE A 241 -12.82 23.69 -1.03
C ILE A 241 -13.13 25.12 -1.50
N ASN A 242 -12.45 26.10 -0.91
CA ASN A 242 -12.44 27.48 -1.32
C ASN A 242 -11.00 27.98 -1.43
N VAL A 243 -10.71 28.79 -2.45
CA VAL A 243 -9.37 29.31 -2.72
C VAL A 243 -9.41 30.81 -2.92
N LYS A 244 -8.40 31.51 -2.41
CA LYS A 244 -8.27 32.97 -2.53
C LYS A 244 -6.80 33.32 -2.77
N ALA A 245 -6.52 33.96 -3.90
CA ALA A 245 -5.21 34.56 -4.13
C ALA A 245 -4.98 35.71 -3.14
N VAL A 246 -3.87 35.66 -2.40
CA VAL A 246 -3.53 36.64 -1.36
C VAL A 246 -2.47 37.61 -1.86
N THR A 247 -1.44 37.09 -2.53
CA THR A 247 -0.39 37.89 -3.16
C THR A 247 -0.08 37.34 -4.56
N ILE A 248 0.90 37.96 -5.23
CA ILE A 248 1.43 37.49 -6.51
C ILE A 248 2.05 36.07 -6.42
N GLU A 249 2.45 35.61 -5.23
CA GLU A 249 3.14 34.31 -5.04
C GLU A 249 2.44 33.40 -4.02
N THR A 250 1.25 33.77 -3.54
CA THR A 250 0.56 33.04 -2.47
C THR A 250 -0.93 32.86 -2.71
N ILE A 251 -1.43 31.67 -2.39
CA ILE A 251 -2.85 31.31 -2.44
C ILE A 251 -3.26 30.72 -1.10
N HIS A 252 -4.29 31.29 -0.51
CA HIS A 252 -4.92 30.77 0.70
C HIS A 252 -6.04 29.80 0.34
N ILE A 253 -5.97 28.61 0.90
CA ILE A 253 -6.92 27.52 0.69
C ILE A 253 -7.65 27.29 2.00
N SER A 254 -8.98 27.19 1.96
CA SER A 254 -9.79 26.76 3.10
C SER A 254 -10.81 25.72 2.68
N TRP A 255 -11.19 24.83 3.59
CA TRP A 255 -12.13 23.76 3.30
C TRP A 255 -13.06 23.42 4.46
N LYS A 256 -14.19 22.81 4.12
CA LYS A 256 -15.14 22.22 5.07
C LYS A 256 -15.33 20.75 4.74
N ILE A 257 -15.34 19.91 5.77
CA ILE A 257 -15.52 18.47 5.66
C ILE A 257 -16.84 18.10 6.34
N ALA A 258 -17.69 17.34 5.64
CA ALA A 258 -18.98 16.91 6.16
C ALA A 258 -18.87 15.73 7.15
N LEU A 259 -17.73 15.02 7.15
CA LEU A 259 -17.44 13.85 7.98
C LEU A 259 -16.08 14.01 8.68
N PRO A 260 -15.88 13.50 9.90
CA PRO A 260 -14.58 13.52 10.56
C PRO A 260 -13.57 12.68 9.76
N MET A 261 -12.45 13.30 9.37
CA MET A 261 -11.34 12.63 8.67
C MET A 261 -10.06 12.85 9.46
N LYS A 262 -9.10 11.93 9.39
CA LYS A 262 -7.78 12.13 10.06
C LYS A 262 -6.77 12.79 9.15
N SER A 263 -6.90 12.65 7.83
CA SER A 263 -6.01 13.30 6.87
C SER A 263 -6.68 13.52 5.51
N LEU A 264 -6.21 14.55 4.80
CA LEU A 264 -6.55 14.84 3.43
C LEU A 264 -5.26 15.05 2.64
N ARG A 265 -5.22 14.62 1.39
CA ARG A 265 -4.14 14.93 0.46
C ARG A 265 -4.50 16.19 -0.30
N LEU A 266 -3.68 17.22 -0.18
CA LEU A 266 -3.77 18.47 -0.94
C LEU A 266 -2.70 18.46 -2.03
N SER A 267 -3.08 18.68 -3.28
CA SER A 267 -2.16 18.75 -4.42
C SER A 267 -2.42 19.98 -5.27
N TRP A 268 -1.37 20.58 -5.83
CA TRP A 268 -1.48 21.68 -6.77
C TRP A 268 -0.53 21.50 -7.95
N GLN A 269 -0.96 22.00 -9.11
CA GLN A 269 -0.22 21.93 -10.36
C GLN A 269 -0.34 23.26 -11.09
N LEU A 270 0.77 23.71 -11.70
CA LEU A 270 0.83 24.86 -12.58
C LEU A 270 0.22 24.51 -13.96
N GLY A 271 -0.73 25.31 -14.43
CA GLY A 271 -1.38 25.17 -15.74
C GLY A 271 -2.76 24.49 -15.71
N HIS A 272 -3.42 24.51 -16.87
CA HIS A 272 -4.79 23.99 -17.07
C HIS A 272 -4.84 22.51 -17.51
N SER A 273 -3.69 21.84 -17.72
CA SER A 273 -3.61 20.52 -18.34
C SER A 273 -3.16 19.42 -17.37
N PRO A 274 -3.87 18.29 -17.26
CA PRO A 274 -3.46 17.16 -16.42
C PRO A 274 -2.26 16.37 -16.99
N VAL A 275 -1.75 16.75 -18.16
CA VAL A 275 -0.75 15.97 -18.91
C VAL A 275 0.68 16.53 -18.77
N PHE A 276 0.83 17.79 -18.37
CA PHE A 276 2.15 18.41 -18.23
C PHE A 276 2.20 19.38 -17.05
N GLY A 277 3.02 19.05 -16.06
CA GLY A 277 3.32 19.85 -14.88
C GLY A 277 3.80 18.97 -13.74
N SER A 278 4.80 19.41 -12.98
CA SER A 278 5.18 18.73 -11.74
C SER A 278 4.07 18.93 -10.73
N ILE A 279 3.37 17.86 -10.36
CA ILE A 279 2.35 17.90 -9.31
C ILE A 279 3.08 17.99 -7.97
N THR A 280 2.80 19.04 -7.20
CA THR A 280 3.27 19.14 -5.81
C THR A 280 2.13 18.69 -4.90
N GLU A 281 2.43 17.89 -3.89
CA GLU A 281 1.44 17.36 -2.96
C GLU A 281 1.92 17.41 -1.51
N THR A 282 0.98 17.51 -0.60
CA THR A 282 1.19 17.47 0.85
C THR A 282 -0.01 16.83 1.54
N ILE A 283 0.20 16.31 2.73
CA ILE A 283 -0.87 15.73 3.56
C ILE A 283 -1.19 16.73 4.66
N VAL A 284 -2.45 17.14 4.72
CA VAL A 284 -2.97 17.95 5.82
C VAL A 284 -3.72 17.06 6.79
N THR A 285 -3.51 17.29 8.08
CA THR A 285 -4.26 16.61 9.15
C THR A 285 -5.72 17.07 9.10
N GLY A 286 -6.66 16.18 9.41
CA GLY A 286 -8.10 16.46 9.25
C GLY A 286 -8.70 17.42 10.28
N ASP A 287 -7.94 17.81 11.30
CA ASP A 287 -8.24 18.91 12.21
C ASP A 287 -7.95 20.29 11.59
N ARG A 288 -7.11 20.35 10.55
CA ARG A 288 -6.85 21.58 9.80
C ARG A 288 -8.00 21.87 8.84
N THR A 289 -8.27 23.16 8.64
CA THR A 289 -9.31 23.66 7.72
C THR A 289 -8.77 24.69 6.72
N GLU A 290 -7.49 25.01 6.80
CA GLU A 290 -6.82 25.97 5.93
C GLU A 290 -5.35 25.63 5.66
N TYR A 291 -4.83 26.11 4.54
CA TYR A 291 -3.44 25.95 4.12
C TYR A 291 -3.03 27.14 3.24
N LEU A 292 -1.80 27.65 3.43
CA LEU A 292 -1.24 28.73 2.62
C LEU A 292 -0.19 28.17 1.67
N LEU A 293 -0.46 28.22 0.36
CA LEU A 293 0.55 27.98 -0.65
C LEU A 293 1.45 29.21 -0.79
N THR A 294 2.75 28.99 -0.91
CA THR A 294 3.78 30.02 -1.05
C THR A 294 4.76 29.67 -2.17
N ALA A 295 5.56 30.63 -2.63
CA ALA A 295 6.53 30.45 -3.71
C ALA A 295 5.90 29.95 -5.01
N LEU A 296 4.73 30.50 -5.35
CA LEU A 296 4.04 30.26 -6.62
C LEU A 296 4.49 31.24 -7.70
N GLU A 297 4.34 30.86 -8.96
CA GLU A 297 4.62 31.74 -10.09
C GLU A 297 3.58 32.90 -10.14
N PRO A 298 4.03 34.15 -10.30
CA PRO A 298 3.15 35.29 -10.52
C PRO A 298 2.26 35.16 -11.76
N GLU A 299 1.04 35.70 -11.69
CA GLU A 299 0.06 35.74 -12.78
C GLU A 299 -0.16 34.38 -13.47
N SER A 300 -0.16 33.31 -12.68
CA SER A 300 -0.17 31.94 -13.19
C SER A 300 -1.38 31.13 -12.69
N PRO A 301 -1.99 30.29 -13.56
CA PRO A 301 -3.11 29.44 -13.19
C PRO A 301 -2.65 28.18 -12.46
N TYR A 302 -3.37 27.84 -11.41
CA TYR A 302 -3.16 26.65 -10.59
C TYR A 302 -4.44 25.84 -10.47
N ARG A 303 -4.31 24.52 -10.65
CA ARG A 303 -5.34 23.55 -10.30
C ARG A 303 -5.03 22.95 -8.94
N ILE A 304 -5.92 23.16 -7.98
CA ILE A 304 -5.78 22.71 -6.59
C ILE A 304 -6.81 21.61 -6.35
N CYS A 305 -6.37 20.44 -5.91
CA CYS A 305 -7.22 19.29 -5.65
C CYS A 305 -7.05 18.78 -4.21
N MET A 306 -8.13 18.32 -3.60
CA MET A 306 -8.11 17.67 -2.30
C MET A 306 -8.84 16.32 -2.34
N VAL A 307 -8.20 15.31 -1.73
CA VAL A 307 -8.70 13.93 -1.67
C VAL A 307 -8.73 13.47 -0.21
N PRO A 308 -9.82 12.87 0.27
CA PRO A 308 -9.84 12.24 1.58
C PRO A 308 -8.88 11.05 1.62
N MET A 309 -8.07 10.95 2.67
CA MET A 309 -7.20 9.79 2.87
C MET A 309 -7.85 8.88 3.92
N GLU A 310 -8.04 7.61 3.57
CA GLU A 310 -8.89 6.66 4.31
C GLU A 310 -8.62 6.58 5.82
N THR A 311 -9.69 6.66 6.60
CA THR A 311 -9.68 6.43 8.04
C THR A 311 -10.90 5.62 8.49
N GLY A 312 -10.80 4.29 8.41
CA GLY A 312 -11.63 3.31 9.12
C GLY A 312 -13.04 3.06 8.55
N ASN A 313 -13.40 1.76 8.43
CA ASN A 313 -14.70 1.09 8.20
C ASN A 313 -15.81 1.73 7.32
N PHE A 314 -15.60 2.88 6.70
CA PHE A 314 -16.55 3.51 5.80
C PHE A 314 -15.96 3.48 4.39
N PHE A 315 -16.52 2.60 3.55
CA PHE A 315 -16.29 2.63 2.12
C PHE A 315 -16.84 3.95 1.57
N LEU A 316 -15.96 4.88 1.24
CA LEU A 316 -16.35 6.07 0.48
C LEU A 316 -16.51 5.63 -0.97
N LEU A 317 -17.75 5.64 -1.48
CA LEU A 317 -18.10 5.20 -2.83
C LEU A 317 -17.53 6.11 -3.94
N ASP A 318 -16.88 7.22 -3.58
CA ASP A 318 -16.42 8.24 -4.50
C ASP A 318 -15.09 8.84 -4.02
N GLU A 319 -13.98 8.28 -4.51
CA GLU A 319 -12.61 8.78 -4.31
C GLU A 319 -12.27 9.95 -5.24
N THR A 320 -13.26 10.52 -5.93
CA THR A 320 -12.97 11.58 -6.91
C THR A 320 -12.38 12.81 -6.21
N PRO A 321 -11.22 13.30 -6.68
CA PRO A 321 -10.60 14.50 -6.13
C PRO A 321 -11.52 15.70 -6.33
N VAL A 322 -11.79 16.44 -5.25
CA VAL A 322 -12.45 17.74 -5.35
C VAL A 322 -11.39 18.73 -5.81
N CYS A 323 -11.54 19.24 -7.03
CA CYS A 323 -10.60 20.19 -7.63
C CYS A 323 -11.23 21.56 -7.86
N ILE A 324 -10.41 22.62 -7.78
CA ILE A 324 -10.76 23.99 -8.10
C ILE A 324 -9.59 24.65 -8.84
N GLU A 325 -9.91 25.53 -9.80
CA GLU A 325 -8.93 26.31 -10.54
C GLU A 325 -8.92 27.75 -10.03
N THR A 326 -7.73 28.35 -9.95
CA THR A 326 -7.52 29.73 -9.50
C THR A 326 -6.25 30.28 -10.11
N GLU A 327 -6.09 31.61 -10.13
CA GLU A 327 -4.88 32.29 -10.58
C GLU A 327 -4.25 33.06 -9.41
N THR A 328 -2.93 33.21 -9.38
CA THR A 328 -2.25 34.10 -8.43
C THR A 328 -2.63 35.56 -8.70
N ALA A 329 -2.53 36.43 -7.68
CA ALA A 329 -3.01 37.82 -7.83
C ALA A 329 -2.18 38.60 -8.86
N PRO A 330 -2.78 39.55 -9.60
CA PRO A 330 -2.05 40.33 -10.59
C PRO A 330 -1.06 41.32 -9.94
N LEU A 331 0.06 41.59 -10.61
CA LEU A 331 1.12 42.49 -10.12
C LEU A 331 0.62 43.91 -9.79
N LYS A 332 -0.51 44.33 -10.39
CA LYS A 332 -1.13 45.64 -10.19
C LYS A 332 -1.85 45.84 -8.83
N MET A 333 -1.97 44.81 -8.01
CA MET A 333 -2.67 44.91 -6.71
C MET A 333 -1.78 45.41 -5.56
N TYR A 334 -0.48 45.60 -5.79
CA TYR A 334 0.48 46.09 -4.79
C TYR A 334 0.91 47.53 -5.10
N ASN A 335 0.05 48.50 -4.76
CA ASN A 335 0.51 49.87 -4.54
C ASN A 335 0.91 49.98 -3.07
N PRO A 336 2.20 50.04 -2.71
CA PRO A 336 2.59 50.41 -1.37
C PRO A 336 2.15 51.86 -1.16
N THR A 337 1.15 52.08 -0.32
CA THR A 337 0.82 53.41 0.19
C THR A 337 2.02 53.91 0.97
N THR A 338 2.90 54.66 0.33
CA THR A 338 3.92 55.46 0.98
C THR A 338 3.22 56.58 1.74
N THR A 339 2.89 56.34 3.01
CA THR A 339 2.79 57.43 3.98
C THR A 339 4.20 57.95 4.22
N LEU A 340 4.65 58.85 3.35
CA LEU A 340 5.81 59.68 3.60
C LEU A 340 5.41 60.70 4.68
N ASN A 341 6.03 60.57 5.86
CA ASN A 341 6.03 61.62 6.87
C ASN A 341 6.47 62.94 6.22
N ARG A 342 5.67 63.98 6.41
CA ARG A 342 6.02 65.35 6.04
C ARG A 342 6.28 66.11 7.34
N GLU A 343 7.50 66.61 7.46
CA GLU A 343 7.90 67.68 8.39
C GLU A 343 7.03 68.93 8.22
#